data_AF-A0A6L8QBT9-F1
#
_entry.id   AF-A0A6L8QBT9-F1
#
_cell.length_a   1.000
_cell.length_b   1.000
_cell.length_c   1.000
_cell.angle_alpha   90.00
_cell.angle_beta   90.00
_cell.angle_gamma   90.00
#
_symmetry.space_group_name_H-M   'P 1'
#
loop_
_entity.id
_entity.type
_entity.pdbx_description
1 polymer ?
#
loop_
_entity_poly.entity_id
_entity_poly.type
_entity_poly.pdbx_seq_one_letter_code
_entity_poly.pdbx_strand_id
1 'polypeptide(L)'
;HRLEPNSYDVILCTYYMQRDLFKQFESALKPGGMIVVETYNVDYLKYARFSRKWALDTNELLDIFKGLRVIRYQDFDNGKEAYSSIIAQKPE
;
A
#
# COMPACT_ATOMS: atom_id res chain seq x y z
N HIS A 1 -3.00 7.47 -16.86
CA HIS A 1 -1.84 6.69 -17.35
C HIS A 1 -1.97 5.28 -16.77
N ARG A 2 -1.71 4.23 -17.55
CA ARG A 2 -1.88 2.82 -17.14
C ARG A 2 -0.48 2.22 -16.97
N LEU A 3 -0.26 1.46 -15.91
CA LEU A 3 1.01 0.74 -15.74
C LEU A 3 1.09 -0.42 -16.72
N GLU A 4 2.27 -0.61 -17.32
CA GLU A 4 2.50 -1.75 -18.21
C GLU A 4 2.46 -3.06 -17.41
N PRO A 5 1.67 -4.06 -17.84
CA PRO A 5 1.58 -5.35 -17.15
C PRO A 5 2.92 -6.09 -17.13
N ASN A 6 3.17 -6.87 -16.06
CA ASN A 6 4.34 -7.74 -15.90
C ASN A 6 5.69 -7.09 -16.28
N SER A 7 5.86 -5.81 -15.97
CA SER A 7 7.02 -5.02 -16.40
C SER A 7 7.95 -4.65 -15.26
N TYR A 8 7.48 -4.74 -14.01
CA TYR A 8 8.22 -4.26 -12.84
C TYR A 8 8.59 -5.42 -11.92
N ASP A 9 9.86 -5.48 -11.51
CA ASP A 9 10.35 -6.41 -10.49
C ASP A 9 10.00 -5.92 -9.08
N VAL A 10 9.99 -4.59 -8.88
CA VAL A 10 9.64 -3.94 -7.61
C VAL A 10 8.78 -2.69 -7.88
N ILE A 11 7.74 -2.49 -7.08
CA ILE A 11 6.98 -1.24 -6.99
C ILE A 11 7.10 -0.69 -5.56
N LEU A 12 7.56 0.56 -5.44
CA LEU A 12 7.67 1.29 -4.17
C LEU A 12 6.71 2.50 -4.22
N CYS A 13 5.84 2.62 -3.21
CA CYS A 13 4.91 3.74 -3.11
C CYS A 13 4.82 4.23 -1.66
N THR A 14 5.37 5.40 -1.37
CA THR A 14 5.37 5.99 -0.02
C THR A 14 4.65 7.32 0.00
N TYR A 15 3.81 7.53 1.02
CA TYR A 15 3.07 8.78 1.29
C TYR A 15 2.32 9.37 0.08
N TYR A 16 1.87 8.50 -0.83
CA TYR A 16 1.07 8.85 -1.98
C TYR A 16 -0.22 8.03 -1.98
N MET A 17 -1.36 8.69 -2.17
CA MET A 17 -2.66 8.04 -2.16
C MET A 17 -3.40 8.22 -3.48
N GLN A 18 -3.54 7.12 -4.22
CA GLN A 18 -4.44 7.01 -5.36
C GLN A 18 -4.92 5.57 -5.48
N ARG A 19 -6.11 5.27 -4.97
CA ARG A 19 -6.65 3.90 -4.88
C ARG A 19 -6.71 3.19 -6.24
N ASP A 20 -7.04 3.91 -7.30
CA ASP A 20 -7.09 3.34 -8.66
C ASP A 20 -5.71 3.05 -9.25
N LEU A 21 -4.65 3.67 -8.71
CA LEU A 21 -3.27 3.28 -9.03
C LEU A 21 -2.88 2.00 -8.29
N PHE A 22 -3.26 1.86 -7.01
CA PHE A 22 -2.91 0.68 -6.21
C PHE A 22 -3.48 -0.61 -6.81
N LYS A 23 -4.71 -0.55 -7.34
CA LYS A 23 -5.35 -1.66 -8.06
C LYS A 23 -4.57 -2.11 -9.30
N GLN A 24 -3.72 -1.27 -9.89
CA GLN A 24 -2.92 -1.63 -11.06
C GLN A 24 -1.62 -2.33 -10.68
N PHE A 25 -1.12 -2.16 -9.46
CA PHE A 25 0.20 -2.63 -9.05
C PHE A 25 0.37 -4.14 -9.21
N GLU A 26 -0.61 -4.95 -8.78
CA GLU A 26 -0.55 -6.41 -8.91
C GLU A 26 -0.41 -6.86 -10.38
N SER A 27 -1.12 -6.21 -11.30
CA SER A 27 -1.02 -6.52 -12.74
C SER A 27 0.33 -6.08 -13.33
N ALA A 28 0.91 -5.01 -12.81
CA ALA A 28 2.15 -4.42 -13.28
C ALA A 28 3.39 -5.23 -12.82
N LEU A 29 3.32 -5.88 -11.66
CA LEU A 29 4.40 -6.73 -11.16
C LEU A 29 4.63 -7.95 -12.07
N LYS A 30 5.89 -8.29 -12.32
CA LYS A 30 6.29 -9.60 -12.85
C LYS A 30 5.97 -10.71 -11.84
N PRO A 31 5.79 -11.97 -12.27
CA PRO A 31 5.78 -13.10 -11.35
C PRO A 31 7.02 -13.10 -10.44
N GLY A 32 6.83 -13.35 -9.14
CA GLY A 32 7.89 -13.22 -8.13
C GLY A 32 8.24 -11.78 -7.71
N GLY A 33 7.70 -10.77 -8.39
CA GLY A 33 7.94 -9.35 -8.11
C GLY A 33 7.35 -8.89 -6.78
N MET A 34 7.88 -7.79 -6.24
CA MET A 34 7.55 -7.32 -4.90
C MET A 34 6.91 -5.93 -4.88
N ILE A 35 6.05 -5.71 -3.89
CA ILE A 35 5.53 -4.39 -3.57
C ILE A 35 5.92 -3.96 -2.17
N VAL A 36 6.21 -2.67 -2.03
CA VAL A 36 6.39 -1.96 -0.77
C VAL A 36 5.50 -0.72 -0.78
N VAL A 37 4.48 -0.69 0.08
CA VAL A 37 3.63 0.49 0.28
C VAL A 37 3.68 0.94 1.72
N GLU A 38 3.75 2.26 1.92
CA GLU A 38 3.58 2.89 3.23
C GLU A 38 2.86 4.23 3.07
N THR A 39 1.77 4.47 3.81
CA THR A 39 1.11 5.78 3.82
C THR A 39 0.23 5.94 5.05
N TYR A 40 -0.24 7.16 5.30
CA TYR A 40 -1.10 7.50 6.43
C TYR A 40 -2.39 6.69 6.41
N ASN A 41 -2.79 6.25 7.60
CA ASN A 41 -4.06 5.58 7.86
C ASN A 41 -5.00 6.50 8.66
N VAL A 42 -6.20 6.01 8.95
CA VAL A 42 -7.22 6.75 9.71
C VAL A 42 -6.74 7.19 11.09
N ASP A 43 -5.81 6.47 11.72
CA ASP A 43 -5.29 6.84 13.04
C ASP A 43 -4.44 8.11 12.98
N TYR A 44 -3.84 8.44 11.83
CA TYR A 44 -3.08 9.68 11.64
C TYR A 44 -3.92 10.94 11.89
N LEU A 45 -5.25 10.85 11.69
CA LEU A 45 -6.18 11.95 11.89
C LEU A 45 -6.27 12.41 13.36
N LYS A 46 -5.83 11.57 14.30
CA LYS A 46 -5.71 11.94 15.72
C LYS A 46 -4.61 12.99 15.94
N TYR A 47 -3.60 13.00 15.09
CA TYR A 47 -2.34 13.75 15.30
C TYR A 47 -2.18 14.92 14.34
N ALA A 48 -2.84 14.90 13.18
CA ALA A 48 -2.70 15.93 12.16
C ALA A 48 -4.04 16.28 11.48
N ARG A 49 -4.16 17.54 11.04
CA ARG A 49 -5.24 17.97 10.12
C ARG A 49 -4.94 17.42 8.73
N PHE A 50 -5.41 16.21 8.46
CA PHE A 50 -5.24 15.52 7.18
C PHE A 50 -6.61 15.15 6.59
N SER A 51 -6.70 15.07 5.26
CA SER A 51 -7.98 14.75 4.62
C SER A 51 -8.24 13.26 4.71
N ARG A 52 -9.38 12.88 5.32
CA ARG A 52 -9.82 11.49 5.44
C ARG A 52 -9.80 10.72 4.12
N LYS A 53 -10.08 11.39 2.99
CA LYS A 53 -10.06 10.78 1.65
C LYS A 53 -8.70 10.22 1.25
N TRP A 54 -7.62 10.74 1.84
CA TRP A 54 -6.25 10.32 1.56
C TRP A 54 -5.69 9.33 2.59
N ALA A 55 -6.43 9.06 3.66
CA ALA A 55 -6.04 8.11 4.69
C ALA A 55 -6.56 6.70 4.33
N LEU A 56 -5.73 5.69 4.58
CA LEU A 56 -6.12 4.28 4.53
C LEU A 56 -7.09 3.93 5.66
N ASP A 57 -8.06 3.08 5.37
CA ASP A 57 -8.82 2.36 6.39
C ASP A 57 -7.94 1.33 7.08
N THR A 58 -8.32 0.94 8.30
CA THR A 58 -7.68 -0.17 9.01
C THR A 58 -7.67 -1.41 8.12
N ASN A 59 -6.50 -2.04 7.95
CA ASN A 59 -6.30 -3.21 7.10
C ASN A 59 -6.57 -3.02 5.60
N GLU A 60 -6.79 -1.79 5.11
CA GLU A 60 -7.13 -1.56 3.69
C GLU A 60 -6.05 -2.10 2.73
N LEU A 61 -4.77 -2.04 3.11
CA LEU A 61 -3.68 -2.59 2.30
C LEU A 61 -3.77 -4.12 2.13
N LEU A 62 -4.26 -4.84 3.15
CA LEU A 62 -4.45 -6.29 3.06
C LEU A 62 -5.54 -6.63 2.04
N ASP A 63 -6.63 -5.85 2.02
CA ASP A 63 -7.71 -6.04 1.05
C ASP A 63 -7.29 -5.69 -0.37
N ILE A 64 -6.54 -4.59 -0.53
CA ILE A 64 -6.02 -4.13 -1.82
C ILE A 64 -5.05 -5.16 -2.41
N PHE A 65 -4.17 -5.75 -1.61
CA PHE A 65 -3.12 -6.67 -2.06
C PHE A 65 -3.39 -8.14 -1.70
N LYS A 66 -4.66 -8.52 -1.50
CA LYS A 66 -5.04 -9.88 -1.10
C LYS A 66 -4.64 -10.98 -2.10
N GLY A 67 -4.35 -10.63 -3.35
CA GLY A 67 -3.83 -11.55 -4.38
C GLY A 67 -2.34 -11.84 -4.24
N LEU A 68 -1.62 -11.07 -3.42
CA LEU A 68 -0.19 -11.21 -3.19
C LEU A 68 0.07 -12.03 -1.91
N ARG A 69 1.22 -12.69 -1.86
CA ARG A 69 1.76 -13.26 -0.62
C ARG A 69 2.27 -12.14 0.26
N VAL A 70 1.57 -11.88 1.37
CA VAL A 70 2.01 -10.89 2.37
C VAL A 70 3.22 -11.41 3.13
N ILE A 71 4.31 -10.63 3.13
CA ILE A 71 5.54 -10.94 3.86
C ILE A 71 5.55 -10.18 5.20
N ARG A 72 5.13 -8.91 5.16
CA ARG A 72 4.99 -8.07 6.35
C ARG A 72 3.83 -7.12 6.16
N TYR A 73 3.03 -6.95 7.20
CA TYR A 73 2.03 -5.90 7.32
C TYR A 73 2.19 -5.24 8.69
N GLN A 74 1.99 -3.94 8.76
CA GLN A 74 2.00 -3.18 10.00
C GLN A 74 0.96 -2.07 9.95
N ASP A 75 0.13 -1.99 10.98
CA ASP A 75 -0.46 -0.74 11.43
C ASP A 75 0.40 -0.18 12.55
N PHE A 76 0.92 1.02 12.35
CA PHE A 76 1.80 1.69 13.30
C PHE A 76 1.09 2.91 13.87
N ASP A 77 1.19 3.09 15.18
CA ASP A 77 0.79 4.29 15.92
C ASP A 77 1.74 4.45 17.12
N ASN A 78 2.41 5.59 17.24
CA ASN A 78 3.30 5.90 18.37
C ASN A 78 2.79 7.05 19.26
N GLY A 79 1.52 7.45 19.11
CA GLY A 79 0.94 8.59 19.82
C GLY A 79 1.33 9.97 19.26
N LYS A 80 2.10 10.03 18.17
CA LYS A 80 2.48 11.26 17.45
C LYS A 80 2.27 11.14 15.94
N GLU A 81 2.41 9.94 15.40
CA GLU A 81 2.23 9.61 14.00
C GLU A 81 1.64 8.20 13.89
N ALA A 82 0.86 7.99 12.83
CA ALA A 82 0.33 6.69 12.49
C ALA A 82 0.32 6.48 10.97
N TYR A 83 0.59 5.25 10.55
CA TYR A 83 0.63 4.83 9.14
C TYR A 83 0.39 3.33 9.04
N SER A 84 0.08 2.87 7.83
CA SER A 84 0.10 1.45 7.50
C SER A 84 1.20 1.17 6.49
N SER A 85 1.91 0.05 6.63
CA SER A 85 2.87 -0.42 5.65
C SER A 85 2.68 -1.90 5.31
N ILE A 86 3.03 -2.26 4.08
CA ILE A 86 2.96 -3.63 3.58
C ILE A 86 4.15 -3.94 2.68
N ILE A 87 4.70 -5.14 2.85
CA ILE A 87 5.62 -5.79 1.92
C ILE A 87 4.93 -7.07 1.46
N ALA A 88 4.70 -7.22 0.16
CA ALA A 88 4.06 -8.40 -0.40
C ALA A 88 4.72 -8.80 -1.74
N GLN A 89 4.55 -10.06 -2.11
CA GLN A 89 5.14 -10.65 -3.30
C GLN A 89 4.06 -11.25 -4.20
N LYS A 90 4.15 -10.98 -5.51
CA LYS A 90 3.32 -11.65 -6.50
C LYS A 90 3.76 -13.11 -6.65
N PRO A 91 2.83 -14.09 -6.57
CA PRO A 91 3.16 -15.48 -6.85
C PRO A 91 3.85 -15.66 -8.22
N GLU A 92 4.64 -16.72 -8.35
CA GLU A 92 5.25 -17.15 -9.62
C GLU A 92 4.20 -17.63 -10.63
#